data_AF-A0A0F9FA25-F1
#
_entry.id   AF-A0A0F9FA25-F1
#
_cell.length_a   1.000
_cell.length_b   1.000
_cell.length_c   1.000
_cell.angle_alpha   90.00
_cell.angle_beta   90.00
_cell.angle_gamma   90.00
#
_symmetry.space_group_name_H-M   'P 1'
#
loop_
_entity.id
_entity.type
_entity.pdbx_description
1 polymer ?
#
loop_
_entity_poly.entity_id
_entity_poly.type
_entity_poly.pdbx_seq_one_letter_code
_entity_poly.pdbx_strand_id
1 'polypeptide(L)' 'MTVQWASGQQLPLTRPTQRDRVLAQLRHGPTCGTEFLEMHLPRFGGRIFELRKEGHAITNEVCRKHNHYSRQTVYRLA' A
#
# COMPACT_ATOMS: atom_id res chain seq x y z
N MET A 1 20.38 43.00 17.05
CA MET A 1 19.18 42.14 17.01
C MET A 1 19.48 40.98 16.07
N THR A 2 19.72 39.79 16.62
CA THR A 2 20.15 38.60 15.88
C THR A 2 18.93 37.72 15.62
N VAL A 3 18.55 37.53 14.36
CA VAL A 3 17.49 36.59 13.98
C VAL A 3 18.14 35.21 13.88
N GLN A 4 17.83 34.34 14.84
CA GLN A 4 18.17 32.92 14.77
C GLN A 4 17.14 32.21 13.88
N TRP A 5 17.58 31.73 12.73
CA TRP A 5 16.77 30.87 11.86
C TRP A 5 16.77 29.46 12.48
N ALA A 6 15.59 28.99 12.88
CA ALA A 6 15.42 27.63 13.35
C ALA A 6 15.79 26.64 12.24
N SER A 7 16.62 25.66 12.59
CA SER A 7 17.04 24.56 11.73
C SER A 7 15.83 23.77 11.24
N GLY A 8 15.33 24.11 10.05
CA GLY A 8 14.31 23.33 9.37
C GLY A 8 14.88 21.95 9.04
N GLN A 9 14.45 20.90 9.74
CA GLN A 9 14.65 19.54 9.27
C GLN A 9 13.86 19.39 7.95
N GLN A 10 14.57 19.45 6.83
CA GLN A 10 14.04 19.09 5.52
C GLN A 10 13.72 17.59 5.56
N LEU A 11 12.44 17.23 5.74
CA LEU A 11 12.01 15.85 5.53
C LEU A 11 12.32 15.49 4.07
N PRO A 12 12.91 14.32 3.78
CA PRO A 12 13.21 13.95 2.41
C PRO A 12 11.91 13.92 1.59
N LEU A 13 11.83 14.76 0.56
CA LEU A 13 10.71 14.85 -0.39
C LEU A 13 10.74 13.65 -1.36
N THR A 14 10.81 12.43 -0.86
CA THR A 14 10.77 11.24 -1.71
C THR A 14 9.31 10.93 -2.04
N ARG A 15 9.00 10.89 -3.34
CA ARG A 15 7.69 10.46 -3.82
C ARG A 15 7.42 9.04 -3.28
N PRO A 16 6.22 8.75 -2.74
CA PRO A 16 5.91 7.44 -2.22
C PRO A 16 6.04 6.37 -3.30
N THR A 17 6.72 5.28 -2.96
CA THR A 17 6.90 4.15 -3.87
C THR A 17 5.57 3.42 -4.08
N GLN A 18 5.51 2.53 -5.09
CA GLN A 18 4.34 1.68 -5.27
C GLN A 18 4.07 0.79 -4.04
N ARG A 19 5.14 0.33 -3.37
CA ARG A 19 5.07 -0.45 -2.13
C ARG A 19 4.43 0.35 -1.00
N ASP A 20 4.85 1.60 -0.82
CA ASP A 20 4.29 2.49 0.22
C ASP A 20 2.81 2.77 -0.04
N ARG A 21 2.42 2.96 -1.30
CA ARG A 21 1.02 3.13 -1.69
C ARG A 21 0.18 1.87 -1.42
N VAL A 22 0.71 0.68 -1.69
CA VAL A 22 0.03 -0.59 -1.35
C VAL A 22 -0.15 -0.73 0.16
N LEU A 23 0.89 -0.45 0.96
CA LEU A 23 0.79 -0.50 2.42
C LEU A 23 -0.21 0.53 2.96
N ALA A 24 -0.17 1.76 2.45
CA ALA A 24 -1.12 2.80 2.83
C ALA A 24 -2.56 2.39 2.52
N GLN A 25 -2.79 1.78 1.35
CA GLN A 25 -4.10 1.28 0.98
C GLN A 25 -4.57 0.16 1.92
N LEU A 26 -3.72 -0.80 2.28
CA LEU A 26 -4.08 -1.88 3.19
C LEU A 26 -4.34 -1.39 4.62
N ARG A 27 -3.73 -0.28 5.04
CA ARG A 27 -4.04 0.41 6.30
C ARG A 27 -5.40 1.08 6.28
N HIS A 28 -5.87 1.51 5.11
CA HIS A 28 -7.20 2.07 4.95
C HIS A 28 -8.29 0.99 4.99
N GLY A 29 -8.02 -0.18 4.42
CA GLY A 29 -8.90 -1.33 4.58
C GLY A 29 -8.59 -2.51 3.66
N PRO A 30 -9.39 -3.60 3.78
CA PRO A 30 -9.31 -4.74 2.87
C PRO A 30 -9.46 -4.28 1.42
N THR A 31 -8.52 -4.72 0.56
CA THR A 31 -8.46 -4.26 -0.84
C THR A 31 -8.35 -5.44 -1.79
N CYS A 32 -9.23 -5.47 -2.79
CA CYS A 32 -9.22 -6.45 -3.87
C CYS A 32 -8.09 -6.16 -4.87
N GLY A 33 -7.57 -7.21 -5.52
CA GLY A 33 -6.64 -7.09 -6.65
C GLY A 33 -7.10 -6.09 -7.72
N THR A 34 -8.40 -6.07 -8.08
CA THR A 34 -8.93 -5.10 -9.06
C THR A 34 -8.82 -3.65 -8.58
N GLU A 35 -9.12 -3.37 -7.31
CA GLU A 35 -9.00 -2.02 -6.75
C GLU A 35 -7.54 -1.53 -6.81
N PHE A 36 -6.56 -2.41 -6.57
CA PHE A 36 -5.14 -2.08 -6.80
C PHE A 36 -4.83 -1.71 -8.26
N LEU A 37 -5.42 -2.42 -9.23
CA LEU A 37 -5.21 -2.12 -10.65
C LEU A 37 -5.82 -0.76 -11.03
N GLU A 38 -7.00 -0.43 -10.52
CA GLU A 38 -7.67 0.88 -10.70
C GLU A 38 -6.83 2.03 -10.13
N MET A 39 -6.09 1.79 -9.04
CA MET A 39 -5.14 2.76 -8.48
C MET A 39 -3.80 2.85 -9.23
N HIS A 40 -3.66 2.15 -10.36
CA HIS A 40 -2.42 2.00 -11.13
C HIS A 40 -1.27 1.38 -10.31
N LEU A 41 -1.58 0.32 -9.55
CA LEU A 41 -0.61 -0.46 -8.77
C LEU A 41 -0.45 -1.90 -9.32
N PRO A 42 -0.04 -2.10 -10.59
CA PRO A 42 -0.06 -3.43 -11.25
C PRO A 42 0.84 -4.49 -10.61
N ARG A 43 1.87 -4.11 -9.83
CA ARG A 43 2.74 -5.07 -9.13
C ARG A 43 2.36 -5.26 -7.67
N PHE A 44 1.11 -5.00 -7.29
CA PHE A 44 0.62 -5.12 -5.91
C PHE A 44 0.96 -6.49 -5.29
N GLY A 45 0.82 -7.60 -6.03
CA GLY A 45 1.13 -8.94 -5.52
C GLY A 45 2.59 -9.08 -5.06
N GLY A 46 3.53 -8.54 -5.85
CA GLY A 46 4.94 -8.50 -5.47
C GLY A 46 5.21 -7.59 -4.27
N ARG A 47 4.53 -6.43 -4.19
CA ARG A 47 4.64 -5.54 -3.03
C ARG A 47 4.09 -6.17 -1.76
N ILE A 48 2.99 -6.92 -1.83
CA ILE A 48 2.41 -7.66 -0.70
C ILE A 48 3.37 -8.74 -0.21
N PHE A 49 4.05 -9.44 -1.13
CA PHE A 49 5.08 -10.42 -0.77
C PHE A 49 6.26 -9.78 -0.02
N GLU A 50 6.74 -8.62 -0.49
CA GLU A 50 7.79 -7.85 0.19
C GLU A 50 7.34 -7.40 1.58
N LEU A 51 6.13 -6.84 1.71
CA LEU A 51 5.59 -6.42 3.01
C LEU A 51 5.46 -7.58 4.00
N ARG A 52 5.06 -8.77 3.54
CA ARG A 52 5.05 -9.99 4.37
C ARG A 52 6.44 -10.37 4.86
N LYS A 53 7.46 -10.29 3.98
CA LYS A 53 8.86 -10.54 4.37
C LYS A 53 9.38 -9.56 5.42
N GLU A 54 8.89 -8.32 5.39
CA GLU A 54 9.21 -7.29 6.39
C GLU A 54 8.43 -7.47 7.71
N GLY A 55 7.56 -8.48 7.82
CA GLY A 55 6.82 -8.79 9.04
C GLY A 55 5.41 -8.23 9.09
N HIS A 56 4.88 -7.63 8.02
CA HIS A 56 3.48 -7.24 7.98
C HIS A 56 2.57 -8.47 7.89
N ALA A 57 1.73 -8.66 8.91
CA ALA A 57 0.70 -9.69 8.89
C ALA A 57 -0.40 -9.31 7.88
N ILE A 58 -0.35 -9.92 6.69
CA ILE A 58 -1.33 -9.68 5.61
C ILE A 58 -2.03 -10.99 5.27
N THR A 59 -3.33 -11.07 5.53
CA THR A 59 -4.15 -12.23 5.16
C THR A 59 -4.83 -12.03 3.81
N ASN A 60 -5.31 -13.12 3.22
CA ASN A 60 -5.93 -13.13 1.91
C ASN A 60 -7.18 -14.00 1.88
N GLU A 61 -8.23 -13.49 1.26
CA GLU A 61 -9.49 -14.20 1.03
C GLU A 61 -9.97 -14.02 -0.41
N VAL A 62 -10.91 -14.85 -0.84
CA VAL A 62 -11.49 -14.73 -2.19
C VAL A 62 -12.37 -13.49 -2.24
N CYS A 63 -12.19 -12.66 -3.26
CA CYS A 63 -13.10 -11.56 -3.48
C CYS A 63 -14.48 -12.09 -3.86
N ARG A 64 -15.49 -11.72 -3.06
CA ARG A 64 -16.91 -11.98 -3.33
C ARG A 64 -17.70 -10.69 -3.62
N LYS A 65 -17.03 -9.53 -3.58
CA LYS A 65 -17.64 -8.20 -3.71
C LYS A 65 -17.84 -7.78 -5.17
N HIS A 66 -16.88 -8.07 -6.06
CA HIS A 66 -16.97 -7.66 -7.47
C HIS A 66 -17.22 -8.85 -8.39
N ASN A 67 -17.78 -8.57 -9.57
CA ASN A 67 -17.96 -9.56 -10.63
C ASN A 67 -16.68 -9.69 -11.46
N HIS A 68 -15.82 -10.65 -11.11
CA HIS A 68 -14.55 -10.85 -11.79
C HIS A 68 -14.63 -11.95 -12.84
N TYR A 69 -13.99 -11.74 -14.00
CA TYR A 69 -13.82 -12.81 -15.00
C TYR A 69 -12.97 -13.98 -14.47
N SER A 70 -11.99 -13.68 -13.61
CA SER A 70 -11.14 -14.67 -12.95
C SER A 70 -11.14 -14.46 -11.44
N ARG A 71 -10.77 -15.49 -10.67
CA ARG A 71 -10.73 -15.41 -9.21
C ARG A 71 -9.76 -14.32 -8.74
N GLN A 72 -10.29 -13.30 -8.08
CA GLN A 72 -9.49 -12.26 -7.42
C GLN A 72 -9.39 -12.48 -5.91
N THR A 73 -8.36 -11.87 -5.32
CA THR A 73 -8.04 -11.96 -3.90
C THR A 73 -8.24 -10.60 -3.24
N VAL A 74 -8.86 -10.59 -2.07
CA VAL A 74 -8.88 -9.46 -1.14
C VAL A 74 -7.75 -9.64 -0.15
N TYR A 75 -6.96 -8.60 0.04
CA TYR A 75 -5.85 -8.57 0.99
C TYR A 75 -6.19 -7.61 2.13
N ARG A 76 -5.88 -7.98 3.36
CA ARG A 76 -6.09 -7.15 4.56
C ARG A 76 -4.89 -7.23 5.48
N LEU A 77 -4.61 -6.16 6.23
CA LEU A 77 -3.79 -6.26 7.42
C LEU A 77 -4.55 -7.06 8.49
N ALA A 78 -3.85 -7.96 9.16
CA ALA A 78 -4.39 -8.81 10.22
C ALA A 78 -4.63 -8.01 11.49
#